data_AF-A0A967WV86-F1
#
_entry.id   AF-A0A967WV86-F1
#
_cell.length_a   1.000
_cell.length_b   1.000
_cell.length_c   1.000
_cell.angle_alpha   90.00
_cell.angle_beta   90.00
_cell.angle_gamma   90.00
#
_symmetry.space_group_name_H-M   'P 1'
#
loop_
_entity.id
_entity.type
_entity.pdbx_description
1 polymer ?
#
loop_
_entity_poly.entity_id
_entity_poly.type
_entity_poly.pdbx_seq_one_letter_code
_entity_poly.pdbx_strand_id
1 'polypeptide(L)' 'GMAPDDLAQLEQQLAVLFQDPQVKDWFSSAWEAKQEKAILMPSGQVLRPDRVLVRGDQAVVIDFKTGGRHSHHPEQV' A
#
# COMPACT_ATOMS: atom_id res chain seq x y z
N GLY A 1 -19.05 -5.27 16.05
CA GLY A 1 -17.72 -4.67 16.25
C GLY A 1 -16.70 -5.78 16.30
N MET A 2 -15.44 -5.49 15.98
CA MET A 2 -14.33 -6.45 16.11
C MET A 2 -14.17 -6.91 17.57
N ALA A 3 -13.81 -8.18 17.80
CA ALA A 3 -13.62 -8.68 19.16
C ALA A 3 -12.38 -8.02 19.82
N PRO A 4 -12.34 -7.86 21.16
CA PRO A 4 -11.19 -7.26 21.84
C PRO A 4 -9.86 -7.97 21.55
N ASP A 5 -9.88 -9.30 21.44
CA ASP A 5 -8.69 -10.09 21.14
C ASP A 5 -8.19 -9.86 19.71
N ASP A 6 -9.10 -9.68 18.76
CA ASP A 6 -8.75 -9.35 17.37
C ASP A 6 -8.08 -7.97 17.27
N LEU A 7 -8.56 -7.00 18.05
CA LEU A 7 -7.95 -5.66 18.12
C LEU A 7 -6.52 -5.72 18.65
N ALA A 8 -6.30 -6.45 19.75
CA ALA A 8 -4.97 -6.59 20.35
C ALA A 8 -3.98 -7.30 19.39
N GLN A 9 -4.44 -8.35 18.69
CA GLN A 9 -3.64 -9.02 17.67
C GLN A 9 -3.29 -8.10 16.51
N LEU A 10 -4.26 -7.31 16.04
CA LEU A 10 -4.04 -6.35 14.95
C LEU A 10 -3.03 -5.27 15.34
N GLU A 11 -3.13 -4.72 16.56
CA GLU A 11 -2.19 -3.74 17.08
C GLU A 11 -0.75 -4.29 17.12
N GLN A 12 -0.57 -5.54 17.57
CA GLN A 12 0.75 -6.18 17.58
C GLN A 12 1.31 -6.36 16.17
N GLN A 13 0.49 -6.81 15.22
CA GLN A 13 0.92 -6.98 13.82
C GLN A 13 1.31 -5.64 13.19
N LEU A 14 0.50 -4.59 13.40
CA LEU A 14 0.82 -3.25 12.91
C LEU A 14 2.10 -2.71 13.55
N ALA A 15 2.30 -2.92 14.85
CA ALA A 15 3.52 -2.49 15.54
C ALA A 15 4.79 -3.11 14.92
N VAL A 16 4.74 -4.40 14.54
CA VAL A 16 5.85 -5.08 13.85
C VAL A 16 6.04 -4.50 12.45
N LEU A 17 4.97 -4.29 11.67
CA LEU A 17 5.06 -3.71 10.32
C LEU A 17 5.66 -2.30 10.35
N PHE A 18 5.31 -1.49 11.33
CA PHE A 18 5.84 -0.13 11.49
C PHE A 18 7.29 -0.06 12.00
N GLN A 19 7.92 -1.20 12.31
CA GLN A 19 9.37 -1.25 12.53
C GLN A 19 10.14 -1.08 11.22
N ASP A 20 9.54 -1.40 10.07
CA ASP A 20 10.11 -1.10 8.76
C ASP A 20 10.04 0.42 8.50
N PRO A 21 11.19 1.12 8.34
CA PRO A 21 11.21 2.56 8.10
C PRO A 21 10.47 2.97 6.83
N GLN A 22 10.44 2.11 5.80
CA GLN A 22 9.75 2.38 4.55
C GLN A 22 8.23 2.34 4.76
N VAL A 23 7.74 1.30 5.43
CA VAL A 23 6.32 1.20 5.79
C VAL A 23 5.93 2.39 6.66
N LYS A 24 6.75 2.75 7.65
CA LYS A 24 6.49 3.93 8.48
C LYS A 24 6.42 5.23 7.68
N ASP A 25 7.32 5.44 6.72
CA ASP A 25 7.32 6.63 5.86
C ASP A 25 6.06 6.72 4.99
N TRP A 26 5.58 5.59 4.44
CA TRP A 26 4.38 5.54 3.60
C TRP A 26 3.08 6.00 4.30
N PHE A 27 3.07 5.97 5.64
CA PHE A 27 1.94 6.43 6.46
C PHE A 27 2.23 7.76 7.18
N SER A 28 3.36 8.41 6.88
CA SER A 28 3.66 9.74 7.41
C SER A 28 2.79 10.83 6.76
N SER A 29 2.68 11.97 7.44
CA SER A 29 2.00 13.16 6.91
C SER A 29 2.79 13.91 5.84
N ALA A 30 3.99 13.44 5.47
CA ALA A 30 4.81 14.07 4.44
C ALA A 30 4.28 13.81 3.01
N TRP A 31 3.39 12.84 2.85
CA TRP A 31 2.81 12.45 1.56
C TRP A 31 1.39 12.97 1.39
N GLU A 32 1.07 13.46 0.19
CA GLU A 32 -0.32 13.53 -0.24
C GLU A 32 -0.76 12.13 -0.67
N ALA A 33 -1.64 11.50 0.11
CA ALA A 33 -2.14 10.16 -0.17
C ALA A 33 -3.45 10.21 -0.98
N LYS A 34 -3.45 9.59 -2.16
CA LYS A 34 -4.63 9.42 -3.02
C LYS A 34 -5.06 7.95 -3.00
N GLN A 35 -6.25 7.66 -2.49
CA GLN A 35 -6.82 6.30 -2.48
C GLN A 35 -7.69 6.05 -3.73
N GLU A 36 -7.57 4.85 -4.31
CA GLU A 36 -8.40 4.33 -5.41
C GLU A 36 -8.54 5.27 -6.64
N LYS A 37 -7.56 6.16 -6.86
CA LYS A 37 -7.61 7.10 -7.99
C LYS A 37 -7.18 6.40 -9.28
N ALA A 38 -7.96 6.64 -10.33
CA ALA A 38 -7.62 6.20 -11.68
C ALA A 38 -6.47 7.06 -12.26
N ILE A 39 -5.50 6.40 -12.88
CA ILE A 39 -4.38 7.00 -13.61
C ILE A 39 -4.62 6.74 -15.09
N LEU A 40 -4.77 7.80 -15.88
CA LEU A 40 -4.82 7.70 -17.34
C LEU A 40 -3.39 7.70 -17.89
N MET A 41 -2.99 6.59 -18.49
CA MET A 41 -1.69 6.44 -19.12
C MET A 41 -1.68 7.08 -20.51
N PRO A 42 -0.51 7.52 -21.03
CA PRO A 42 -0.40 8.07 -22.39
C PRO A 42 -0.89 7.11 -23.49
N SER A 43 -0.84 5.80 -23.23
CA SER A 43 -1.39 4.76 -24.12
C SER A 43 -2.91 4.72 -24.18
N GLY A 44 -3.62 5.48 -23.33
CA GLY A 44 -5.07 5.42 -23.15
C GLY A 44 -5.53 4.36 -22.15
N GLN A 45 -4.61 3.56 -21.60
CA GLN A 45 -4.93 2.61 -20.54
C GLN A 45 -5.25 3.33 -19.22
N VAL A 46 -6.19 2.78 -18.45
CA VAL A 46 -6.50 3.26 -17.10
C VAL A 46 -5.99 2.24 -16.07
N LEU A 47 -5.16 2.70 -15.14
CA LEU A 47 -4.71 1.94 -13.98
C LEU A 47 -5.42 2.43 -12.71
N ARG A 48 -5.77 1.55 -11.79
CA ARG A 48 -6.37 1.90 -10.50
C ARG A 48 -5.64 1.18 -9.37
N PRO A 49 -4.52 1.74 -8.87
CA PRO A 49 -3.88 1.21 -7.68
C PRO A 49 -4.70 1.50 -6.41
N ASP A 50 -4.45 0.74 -5.35
CA ASP A 50 -5.11 0.94 -4.05
C ASP A 50 -4.73 2.30 -3.45
N ARG A 51 -3.44 2.66 -3.52
CA ARG A 51 -2.93 3.91 -2.97
C ARG A 51 -1.79 4.47 -3.81
N VAL A 52 -1.77 5.78 -4.00
CA VAL A 52 -0.60 6.50 -4.50
C VAL A 52 -0.24 7.65 -3.57
N LEU A 53 1.04 7.75 -3.24
CA LEU A 53 1.63 8.79 -2.41
C LEU A 53 2.38 9.75 -3.30
N VAL A 54 2.16 11.06 -3.13
CA VAL A 54 2.84 12.10 -3.93
C VAL A 54 3.49 13.12 -3.00
N ARG A 55 4.74 13.47 -3.28
CA ARG A 55 5.50 14.51 -2.55
C ARG A 55 6.50 15.17 -3.50
N GLY A 56 6.25 16.43 -3.86
CA GLY A 56 7.08 17.14 -4.83
C GLY A 56 7.07 16.46 -6.20
N ASP A 57 8.24 16.06 -6.67
CA ASP A 57 8.47 15.31 -7.90
C ASP A 57 8.49 13.78 -7.71
N GLN A 58 8.21 13.31 -6.48
CA GLN A 58 8.20 11.89 -6.14
C GLN A 58 6.77 11.33 -6.10
N ALA A 59 6.59 10.14 -6.64
CA ALA A 59 5.38 9.35 -6.52
C ALA A 59 5.70 7.89 -6.15
N VAL A 60 4.91 7.32 -5.24
CA VAL A 60 4.98 5.90 -4.86
C VAL A 60 3.60 5.28 -5.06
N VAL A 61 3.54 4.16 -5.77
CA VAL A 61 2.29 3.39 -5.98
C VAL A 61 2.33 2.17 -5.07
N ILE A 62 1.26 1.96 -4.30
CA ILE A 62 1.10 0.86 -3.35
C ILE A 62 -0.14 0.06 -3.75
N ASP A 63 0.06 -1.25 -3.90
CA ASP A 63 -0.99 -2.23 -4.18
C ASP A 63 -0.90 -3.33 -3.10
N PHE A 64 -1.97 -3.49 -2.32
CA PHE A 64 -2.00 -4.40 -1.19
C PHE A 64 -2.39 -5.80 -1.66
N LYS A 65 -1.46 -6.74 -1.58
CA LYS A 65 -1.75 -8.15 -1.83
C LYS A 65 -2.09 -8.87 -0.52
N THR A 66 -3.31 -9.40 -0.42
CA THR A 66 -3.80 -10.14 0.76
C THR A 66 -3.70 -11.66 0.61
N GLY A 67 -3.18 -12.17 -0.52
CA GLY A 67 -2.88 -13.59 -0.70
C GLY A 67 -1.59 -13.97 0.04
N GLY A 68 -1.60 -15.10 0.75
CA GLY A 68 -0.37 -15.70 1.26
C GLY A 68 0.66 -15.90 0.13
N ARG A 69 1.95 -16.07 0.47
CA ARG A 69 3.02 -16.30 -0.52
C ARG A 69 2.66 -17.45 -1.46
N HIS A 70 2.04 -17.15 -2.58
CA HIS A 70 1.92 -18.09 -3.68
C HIS A 70 3.21 -17.98 -4.48
N SER A 71 4.04 -19.02 -4.37
CA SER A 71 5.18 -19.27 -5.24
C SER A 71 4.68 -19.50 -6.67
N HIS A 72 4.28 -18.44 -7.37
CA HIS A 72 4.19 -18.40 -8.82
C HIS A 72 4.15 -16.93 -9.24
N HIS A 73 5.31 -16.39 -9.59
CA HIS A 73 5.43 -15.33 -10.59
C HIS A 73 6.37 -15.88 -11.66
N PRO A 74 5.89 -16.18 -12.88
CA PRO A 74 6.69 -15.82 -14.03
C PRO A 74 6.75 -14.28 -14.07
N GLU A 75 7.94 -13.74 -14.22
CA GLU A 75 8.17 -12.34 -14.59
C GLU A 75 7.23 -11.95 -15.75
N GLN A 76 6.59 -10.79 -15.65
CA GLN A 76 6.04 -10.14 -16.83
C GLN A 76 6.94 -8.97 -17.22
N VAL A 77 7.39 -9.06 -18.48
CA VAL A 77 8.15 -8.08 -19.27
C VAL A 77 7.32 -6.84 -19.57
#